data_AF-A0A7S4JWQ1-F1
#
_entry.id   AF-A0A7S4JWQ1-F1
#
_cell.length_a   1.000
_cell.length_b   1.000
_cell.length_c   1.000
_cell.angle_alpha   90.00
_cell.angle_beta   90.00
_cell.angle_gamma   90.00
#
_symmetry.space_group_name_H-M   'P 1'
#
loop_
_entity.id
_entity.type
_entity.pdbx_description
1 polymer ?
#
loop_
_entity_poly.entity_id
_entity_poly.type
_entity_poly.pdbx_seq_one_letter_code
_entity_poly.pdbx_strand_id
1 'polypeptide(L)'
;MAAAHRYSTTVKVKQGELTKRGAIVKSWKVRWFVLKGSRFAYYSTRESFNNSETPLGDLYIRDCSCKEASIDGKTFCFELITPNDERGKLMLVAKDDAQRQDW
;
A
#
# COMPACT_ATOMS: atom_id res chain seq x y z
N MET A 1 -17.58 33.99 -21.57
CA MET A 1 -17.27 33.94 -20.11
C MET A 1 -17.49 32.51 -19.64
N ALA A 2 -16.47 31.65 -19.72
CA ALA A 2 -16.58 30.26 -19.29
C ALA A 2 -16.28 30.18 -17.78
N ALA A 3 -17.27 29.78 -16.99
CA ALA A 3 -17.09 29.50 -15.57
C ALA A 3 -16.26 28.21 -15.43
N ALA A 4 -14.97 28.35 -15.12
CA ALA A 4 -14.14 27.25 -14.67
C ALA A 4 -14.74 26.67 -13.38
N HIS A 5 -15.42 25.54 -13.51
CA HIS A 5 -15.88 24.78 -12.36
C HIS A 5 -14.65 24.32 -11.59
N ARG A 6 -14.44 24.92 -10.41
CA ARG A 6 -13.46 24.44 -9.43
C ARG A 6 -13.95 23.08 -8.94
N TYR A 7 -13.52 21.99 -9.59
CA TYR A 7 -13.61 20.69 -8.96
C TYR A 7 -12.82 20.77 -7.65
N SER A 8 -13.48 20.54 -6.53
CA SER A 8 -12.81 20.25 -5.27
C SER A 8 -12.08 18.92 -5.46
N THR A 9 -10.81 18.97 -5.85
CA THR A 9 -9.95 17.80 -6.05
C THR A 9 -9.43 17.31 -4.70
N THR A 10 -10.31 16.91 -3.79
CA THR A 10 -9.87 16.18 -2.60
C THR A 10 -9.25 14.88 -3.06
N VAL A 11 -7.92 14.80 -3.01
CA VAL A 11 -7.18 13.57 -3.30
C VAL A 11 -7.71 12.49 -2.35
N LYS A 12 -8.36 11.46 -2.91
CA LYS A 12 -8.82 10.32 -2.12
C LYS A 12 -7.63 9.70 -1.40
N VAL A 13 -7.79 9.45 -0.10
CA VAL A 13 -6.80 8.78 0.73
C VAL A 13 -7.40 7.46 1.18
N LYS A 14 -6.73 6.36 0.86
CA LYS A 14 -7.01 5.05 1.45
C LYS A 14 -5.92 4.76 2.48
N GLN A 15 -6.31 4.28 3.65
CA GLN A 15 -5.37 3.93 4.70
C GLN A 15 -5.88 2.75 5.51
N GLY A 16 -4.96 1.93 6.04
CA GLY A 16 -5.33 0.75 6.80
C GLY A 16 -4.16 -0.21 7.03
N GLU A 17 -4.39 -1.19 7.88
CA GLU A 17 -3.40 -2.22 8.18
C GLU A 17 -3.38 -3.31 7.10
N LEU A 18 -2.15 -3.69 6.71
CA LEU A 18 -1.86 -4.90 5.95
C LEU A 18 -0.64 -5.59 6.56
N THR A 19 -0.55 -6.90 6.40
CA THR A 19 0.65 -7.66 6.80
C THR A 19 1.60 -7.76 5.61
N LYS A 20 2.82 -7.28 5.78
CA LYS A 20 3.85 -7.23 4.73
C LYS A 20 4.95 -8.25 4.96
N ARG A 21 5.41 -8.91 3.89
CA ARG A 21 6.65 -9.71 3.92
C ARG A 21 7.88 -8.83 3.71
N GLY A 22 8.91 -9.05 4.52
CA GLY A 22 10.22 -8.41 4.33
C GLY A 22 10.88 -8.83 3.01
N ALA A 23 11.58 -7.90 2.37
CA ALA A 23 12.24 -8.12 1.08
C ALA A 23 13.50 -8.98 1.22
N ILE A 24 14.33 -8.73 2.25
CA ILE A 24 15.55 -9.49 2.52
C ILE A 24 15.22 -10.62 3.50
N VAL A 25 14.98 -10.27 4.77
CA VAL A 25 14.52 -11.22 5.79
C VAL A 25 13.01 -11.41 5.62
N LYS A 26 12.59 -12.62 5.22
CA LYS A 26 11.20 -12.97 4.85
C LYS A 26 10.21 -13.04 6.04
N SER A 27 10.44 -12.24 7.08
CA SER A 27 9.52 -12.08 8.21
C SER A 27 8.26 -11.32 7.80
N TRP A 28 7.15 -11.58 8.49
CA TRP A 28 5.87 -10.90 8.30
C TRP A 28 5.68 -9.84 9.37
N LYS A 29 5.28 -8.62 8.98
CA LYS A 29 5.05 -7.50 9.89
C LYS A 29 3.76 -6.77 9.51
N VAL A 30 2.93 -6.47 10.51
CA VAL A 30 1.79 -5.56 10.35
C VAL A 30 2.34 -4.14 10.17
N ARG A 31 1.80 -3.43 9.19
CA ARG A 31 2.18 -2.05 8.86
C ARG A 31 0.94 -1.24 8.51
N TRP A 32 0.98 0.06 8.82
CA TRP A 32 -0.06 1.00 8.42
C TRP A 32 0.26 1.53 7.02
N PHE A 33 -0.55 1.16 6.03
CA PHE A 33 -0.39 1.61 4.65
C PHE A 33 -1.25 2.84 4.38
N VAL A 34 -0.73 3.73 3.53
CA VAL A 34 -1.41 4.94 3.07
C VAL A 34 -1.21 5.06 1.56
N LEU A 35 -2.33 5.08 0.83
CA LEU A 35 -2.39 5.44 -0.58
C LEU A 35 -3.01 6.83 -0.70
N LYS A 36 -2.22 7.81 -1.14
CA LYS A 36 -2.65 9.19 -1.39
C LYS A 36 -2.25 9.60 -2.80
N GLY A 37 -3.24 9.74 -3.68
CA GLY A 37 -3.00 9.94 -5.10
C GLY A 37 -2.26 8.74 -5.68
N SER A 38 -1.06 8.93 -6.23
CA SER A 38 -0.21 7.84 -6.74
C SER A 38 0.89 7.40 -5.78
N ARG A 39 1.00 7.99 -4.58
CA ARG A 39 2.03 7.64 -3.60
C ARG A 39 1.47 6.58 -2.65
N PHE A 40 2.14 5.44 -2.58
CA PHE A 40 1.84 4.33 -1.68
C PHE A 40 2.98 4.20 -0.67
N ALA A 41 2.69 4.40 0.60
CA ALA A 41 3.67 4.42 1.68
C ALA A 41 3.22 3.53 2.84
N TYR A 42 4.16 3.09 3.67
CA TYR A 42 3.85 2.36 4.90
C TYR A 42 4.68 2.81 6.09
N TYR A 43 4.06 2.70 7.27
CA TYR A 43 4.58 3.12 8.56
C TYR A 43 4.59 1.94 9.53
N SER A 44 5.35 2.05 10.62
CA SER A 44 5.36 1.09 11.72
C SER A 44 3.96 0.87 12.27
N THR A 45 3.25 1.96 12.59
CA THR A 45 1.89 1.97 13.13
C THR A 45 1.10 3.17 12.60
N ARG A 46 -0.19 3.24 12.95
CA ARG A 46 -1.05 4.40 12.65
C ARG A 46 -0.56 5.67 13.37
N GLU A 47 -0.06 5.52 14.59
CA GLU A 47 0.45 6.62 15.41
C GLU A 47 1.68 7.25 14.75
N SER A 48 2.61 6.44 14.24
CA SER A 48 3.76 6.94 13.47
C SER A 48 3.32 7.80 12.27
N PHE A 49 2.26 7.39 11.56
CA PHE A 49 1.71 8.19 10.47
C PHE A 49 1.07 9.49 10.98
N ASN A 50 0.25 9.43 12.03
CA ASN A 50 -0.41 10.62 12.60
C ASN A 50 0.61 11.63 13.14
N ASN A 51 1.73 11.15 13.67
CA ASN A 51 2.85 11.96 14.16
C ASN A 51 3.76 12.48 13.03
N SER A 52 3.42 12.20 11.77
CA SER A 52 4.20 12.59 10.58
C SER A 52 5.65 12.08 10.61
N GLU A 53 5.88 10.89 11.17
CA GLU A 53 7.19 10.23 11.11
C GLU A 53 7.54 9.86 9.66
N THR A 54 8.83 9.61 9.39
CA THR A 54 9.29 9.16 8.06
C THR A 54 8.70 7.78 7.73
N PRO A 55 8.13 7.56 6.53
CA PRO A 55 7.66 6.24 6.12
C PRO A 55 8.83 5.25 6.08
N LEU A 56 8.56 3.99 6.45
CA LEU A 56 9.53 2.88 6.38
C LEU A 56 9.77 2.41 4.94
N GLY A 57 8.96 2.89 4.02
CA GLY A 57 9.12 2.74 2.59
C GLY A 57 7.93 3.32 1.87
N ASP A 58 8.18 3.85 0.70
CA ASP A 58 7.17 4.33 -0.22
C ASP A 58 7.57 4.04 -1.67
N LEU A 59 6.60 4.18 -2.55
CA LEU A 59 6.77 4.08 -3.99
C LEU A 59 5.61 4.77 -4.71
N TYR A 60 5.79 5.04 -6.00
CA TYR A 60 4.75 5.54 -6.87
C TYR A 60 4.12 4.39 -7.66
N ILE A 61 2.80 4.23 -7.57
CA ILE A 61 2.10 3.05 -8.11
C ILE A 61 1.70 3.15 -9.59
N ARG A 62 2.12 4.20 -10.31
CA ARG A 62 1.64 4.48 -11.68
C ARG A 62 1.94 3.34 -12.66
N ASP A 63 3.10 2.71 -12.49
CA ASP A 63 3.57 1.61 -13.33
C ASP A 63 3.54 0.26 -12.60
N CYS A 64 2.92 0.22 -11.42
CA CYS A 64 2.79 -1.01 -10.65
C CYS A 64 1.57 -1.80 -11.12
N SER A 65 1.66 -3.12 -10.99
CA SER A 65 0.53 -4.03 -11.20
C SER A 65 0.36 -4.92 -9.97
N CYS A 66 -0.87 -5.33 -9.66
CA CYS A 66 -1.12 -6.29 -8.60
C CYS A 66 -1.65 -7.61 -9.16
N LYS A 67 -1.39 -8.70 -8.42
CA LYS A 67 -2.02 -9.99 -8.67
C LYS A 67 -2.30 -10.71 -7.36
N GLU A 68 -3.34 -11.54 -7.36
CA GLU A 68 -3.63 -12.43 -6.25
C GLU A 68 -2.48 -13.43 -6.06
N ALA A 69 -2.23 -13.80 -4.82
CA ALA A 69 -1.19 -14.74 -4.46
C ALA A 69 -1.63 -15.62 -3.28
N SER A 70 -0.88 -16.69 -3.05
CA SER A 70 -0.94 -17.49 -1.83
C SER A 70 0.49 -17.89 -1.50
N ILE A 71 0.94 -17.59 -0.29
CA ILE A 71 2.33 -17.77 0.11
C ILE A 71 2.45 -18.05 1.60
N ASP A 72 3.40 -18.90 1.98
CA ASP A 72 3.67 -19.27 3.39
C ASP A 72 2.39 -19.73 4.13
N GLY A 73 1.47 -20.41 3.43
CA GLY A 73 0.18 -20.87 3.96
C GLY A 73 -0.85 -19.75 4.24
N LYS A 74 -0.57 -18.50 3.86
CA LYS A 74 -1.46 -17.36 4.06
C LYS A 74 -2.41 -17.19 2.89
N THR A 75 -3.69 -17.07 3.20
CA THR A 75 -4.75 -16.66 2.28
C THR A 75 -4.87 -15.13 2.24
N PHE A 76 -5.69 -14.63 1.31
CA PHE A 76 -5.94 -13.20 1.11
C PHE A 76 -4.67 -12.38 0.81
N CYS A 77 -3.73 -13.04 0.12
CA CYS A 77 -2.45 -12.44 -0.26
C CYS A 77 -2.54 -11.83 -1.66
N PHE A 78 -1.81 -10.75 -1.86
CA PHE A 78 -1.58 -10.17 -3.17
C PHE A 78 -0.14 -9.66 -3.27
N GLU A 79 0.38 -9.70 -4.48
CA GLU A 79 1.71 -9.23 -4.83
C GLU A 79 1.57 -7.94 -5.63
N LEU A 80 2.14 -6.86 -5.10
CA LEU A 80 2.33 -5.62 -5.85
C LEU A 80 3.69 -5.72 -6.55
N ILE A 81 3.66 -5.81 -7.87
CA ILE A 81 4.85 -5.79 -8.73
C ILE A 81 5.27 -4.33 -8.90
N THR A 82 6.53 -4.05 -8.56
CA THR A 82 7.07 -2.69 -8.47
C THR A 82 8.27 -2.58 -9.41
N PRO A 83 8.07 -2.36 -10.73
CA PRO A 83 9.15 -2.47 -11.72
C PRO A 83 10.25 -1.42 -11.55
N ASN A 84 9.91 -0.27 -10.99
CA ASN A 84 10.83 0.85 -10.76
C ASN A 84 11.43 0.85 -9.35
N ASP A 85 11.27 -0.23 -8.59
CA ASP A 85 11.74 -0.37 -7.23
C ASP A 85 12.72 -1.53 -7.13
N GLU A 86 13.85 -1.33 -6.47
CA GLU A 86 14.91 -2.35 -6.29
C GLU A 86 14.42 -3.63 -5.61
N ARG A 87 13.33 -3.56 -4.82
CA ARG A 87 12.72 -4.73 -4.18
C ARG A 87 12.02 -5.63 -5.20
N GLY A 88 11.66 -5.10 -6.37
CA GLY A 88 10.91 -5.75 -7.45
C GLY A 88 9.45 -6.06 -7.12
N LYS A 89 9.12 -6.23 -5.83
CA LYS A 89 7.77 -6.52 -5.36
C LYS A 89 7.53 -6.26 -3.87
N LEU A 90 6.25 -6.10 -3.51
CA LEU A 90 5.74 -6.21 -2.15
C LEU A 90 4.73 -7.36 -2.06
N MET A 91 4.95 -8.28 -1.11
CA MET A 91 3.95 -9.29 -0.75
C MET A 91 3.14 -8.78 0.43
N LEU A 92 1.82 -8.70 0.25
CA LEU A 92 0.86 -8.15 1.20
C LEU A 92 -0.22 -9.17 1.50
N VAL A 93 -0.71 -9.16 2.74
CA VAL A 93 -1.78 -10.04 3.23
C VAL A 93 -2.81 -9.17 3.93
N ALA A 94 -4.07 -9.29 3.48
CA ALA A 94 -5.23 -8.70 4.12
C ALA A 94 -5.77 -9.63 5.22
N LYS A 95 -6.60 -9.10 6.11
CA LYS A 95 -7.25 -9.85 7.20
C LYS A 95 -8.35 -10.80 6.69
N ASP A 96 -8.96 -10.45 5.57
CA ASP A 96 -10.04 -11.19 4.91
C ASP A 96 -10.06 -10.84 3.40
N ASP A 97 -10.89 -11.55 2.63
CA ASP A 97 -10.98 -11.34 1.17
C ASP A 97 -11.62 -10.00 0.81
N ALA A 98 -12.55 -9.51 1.63
CA ALA A 98 -13.21 -8.23 1.40
C ALA A 98 -12.20 -7.07 1.49
N GLN A 99 -11.33 -7.07 2.51
CA GLN A 99 -10.24 -6.12 2.63
C GLN A 99 -9.25 -6.28 1.47
N ARG A 100 -8.94 -7.51 1.02
CA ARG A 100 -8.05 -7.72 -0.11
C ARG A 100 -8.61 -7.11 -1.40
N GLN A 101 -9.88 -7.33 -1.71
CA GLN A 101 -10.52 -6.78 -2.92
C GLN A 101 -10.65 -5.25 -2.87
N ASP A 102 -10.82 -4.70 -1.67
CA ASP A 102 -10.90 -3.27 -1.41
C ASP A 102 -9.53 -2.56 -1.55
N TRP A 103 -8.41 -3.28 -1.43
CA TRP A 103 -7.04 -2.77 -1.58
C TRP A 103 -6.46 -2.98 -2.98
#